data_AF-A0A4R8MZT1-F1
#
_entry.id   AF-A0A4R8MZT1-F1
#
_cell.length_a   1.000
_cell.length_b   1.000
_cell.length_c   1.000
_cell.angle_alpha   90.00
_cell.angle_beta   90.00
_cell.angle_gamma   90.00
#
_symmetry.space_group_name_H-M   'P 1'
#
loop_
_entity.id
_entity.type
_entity.pdbx_description
1 polymer ?
#
loop_
_entity_poly.entity_id
_entity_poly.type
_entity_poly.pdbx_seq_one_letter_code
_entity_poly.pdbx_strand_id
1 'polypeptide(L)'
;MKKNMKSFKSGLVGISFALLLAAGIVGCTESGAKKEDNPTALLYLVNSGSFNEVQQICLVAYTAANSCVGGKEYFNSGNGCSLVKLEGKTTDDLNALKECVLKKVNDPVQPCNLPQFTYGLAQQALAGAFAACNASYTTAAGATVDLTGYLVY
;
A
#
# COMPACT_ATOMS: atom_id res chain seq x y z
N MET A 1 -26.40 36.59 41.05
CA MET A 1 -26.59 35.74 39.86
C MET A 1 -27.01 36.62 38.68
N LYS A 2 -26.21 36.69 37.61
CA LYS A 2 -26.55 37.39 36.36
C LYS A 2 -26.51 36.38 35.20
N LYS A 3 -27.65 36.17 34.54
CA LYS A 3 -27.76 35.39 33.29
C LYS A 3 -27.27 36.28 32.14
N ASN A 4 -26.31 35.80 31.37
CA ASN A 4 -25.97 36.38 30.06
C ASN A 4 -26.28 35.34 29.00
N MET A 5 -27.42 35.53 28.33
CA MET A 5 -27.77 34.88 27.07
C MET A 5 -26.89 35.49 25.97
N LYS A 6 -26.10 34.66 25.27
CA LYS A 6 -25.54 35.04 23.97
C LYS A 6 -26.22 34.22 22.87
N SER A 7 -26.92 35.01 22.05
CA SER A 7 -27.55 34.75 20.76
C SER A 7 -26.90 33.67 19.90
N PHE A 8 -27.73 32.74 19.42
CA PHE A 8 -27.47 31.88 18.27
C PHE A 8 -27.36 32.72 17.00
N LYS A 9 -26.18 32.76 16.38
CA LYS A 9 -26.07 33.01 14.94
C LYS A 9 -26.06 31.67 14.21
N SER A 10 -27.23 31.33 13.68
CA SER A 10 -27.40 30.36 12.61
C SER A 10 -26.65 30.86 11.37
N GLY A 11 -25.84 29.99 10.77
CA GLY A 11 -25.19 30.27 9.50
C GLY A 11 -23.77 29.71 9.39
N LEU A 12 -23.64 28.38 9.28
CA LEU A 12 -22.65 27.70 8.42
C LEU A 12 -22.77 26.16 8.49
N VAL A 13 -23.97 25.60 8.52
CA VAL A 13 -24.15 24.15 8.35
C VAL A 13 -24.48 23.92 6.88
N GLY A 14 -23.47 23.70 6.04
CA GLY A 14 -23.73 23.43 4.62
C GLY A 14 -22.54 23.18 3.71
N ILE A 15 -21.32 23.58 4.07
CA ILE A 15 -20.15 23.44 3.17
C ILE A 15 -19.05 22.52 3.76
N SER A 16 -19.13 22.14 5.04
CA SER A 16 -18.07 21.35 5.67
C SER A 16 -18.06 19.86 5.34
N PHE A 17 -19.07 19.32 4.64
CA PHE A 17 -19.06 17.90 4.26
C PHE A 17 -18.32 17.61 2.96
N ALA A 18 -18.08 18.62 2.11
CA ALA A 18 -17.34 18.46 0.85
C ALA A 18 -15.81 18.58 1.03
N LEU A 19 -15.34 19.26 2.09
CA LEU A 19 -13.90 19.31 2.41
C LEU A 19 -13.40 18.11 3.22
N LEU A 20 -14.29 17.32 3.85
CA LEU A 20 -13.87 16.12 4.59
C LEU A 20 -13.44 14.97 3.67
N LEU A 21 -13.80 14.98 2.38
CA LEU A 21 -13.32 13.97 1.42
C LEU A 21 -11.98 14.32 0.78
N ALA A 22 -11.46 15.54 0.96
CA ALA A 22 -10.14 15.95 0.45
C ALA A 22 -9.00 15.80 1.47
N ALA A 23 -9.32 15.46 2.73
CA ALA A 23 -8.36 15.25 3.81
C ALA A 23 -8.30 13.78 4.26
N GLY A 24 -8.44 12.86 3.31
CA GLY A 24 -8.24 11.43 3.49
C GLY A 24 -6.78 11.09 3.79
N ILE A 25 -6.34 11.38 5.02
CA ILE A 25 -5.43 10.54 5.81
C ILE A 25 -4.18 10.08 5.03
N VAL A 26 -3.35 11.04 4.59
CA VAL A 26 -1.90 10.80 4.63
C VAL A 26 -1.48 11.10 6.06
N GLY A 27 -1.69 10.10 6.93
CA GLY A 27 -1.09 10.10 8.25
C GLY A 27 0.41 9.91 8.09
N CYS A 28 1.12 10.98 7.72
CA CYS A 28 2.56 11.09 7.95
C CYS A 28 2.75 11.07 9.46
N THR A 29 2.87 9.88 10.03
CA THR A 29 3.40 9.72 11.38
C THR A 29 4.80 10.34 11.38
N GLU A 30 5.11 11.15 12.40
CA GLU A 30 6.42 11.80 12.62
C GLU A 30 7.58 10.79 12.85
N SER A 31 7.43 9.53 12.43
CA SER A 31 8.50 8.55 12.28
C SER A 31 9.24 8.67 10.92
N GLY A 32 8.88 9.65 10.09
CA GLY A 32 9.37 9.81 8.72
C GLY A 32 10.84 10.25 8.55
N ALA A 33 11.61 10.46 9.62
CA ALA A 33 12.96 11.02 9.49
C ALA A 33 14.04 10.02 8.99
N LYS A 34 13.71 8.74 8.72
CA LYS A 34 14.70 7.74 8.28
C LYS A 34 14.21 6.67 7.29
N LYS A 35 12.97 6.72 6.79
CA LYS A 35 12.62 5.89 5.61
C LYS A 35 13.12 6.66 4.40
N GLU A 36 14.28 6.27 3.86
CA GLU A 36 14.71 6.70 2.53
C GLU A 36 13.49 6.57 1.62
N ASP A 37 13.01 7.72 1.12
CA ASP A 37 11.81 7.83 0.31
C ASP A 37 11.85 6.74 -0.76
N ASN A 38 10.97 5.74 -0.70
CA ASN A 38 10.91 4.73 -1.75
C ASN A 38 10.49 5.47 -3.04
N PRO A 39 11.43 5.75 -3.95
CA PRO A 39 11.14 6.66 -5.03
C PRO A 39 10.32 5.92 -6.09
N THR A 40 10.29 4.59 -6.10
CA THR A 40 9.71 3.80 -7.20
C THR A 40 8.21 3.98 -7.36
N ALA A 41 7.46 4.09 -6.26
CA ALA A 41 6.01 4.33 -6.32
C ALA A 41 5.70 5.75 -6.84
N LEU A 42 6.37 6.76 -6.29
CA LEU A 42 6.23 8.16 -6.70
C LEU A 42 6.73 8.39 -8.13
N LEU A 43 7.86 7.80 -8.51
CA LEU A 43 8.42 7.90 -9.87
C LEU A 43 7.49 7.25 -10.89
N TYR A 44 6.89 6.09 -10.56
CA TYR A 44 5.94 5.44 -11.46
C TYR A 44 4.64 6.23 -11.59
N LEU A 45 4.11 6.77 -10.49
CA LEU A 45 2.95 7.66 -10.45
C LEU A 45 3.14 8.91 -11.32
N VAL A 46 4.33 9.51 -11.31
CA VAL A 46 4.64 10.72 -12.10
C VAL A 46 4.86 10.40 -13.59
N ASN A 47 5.40 9.23 -13.91
CA ASN A 47 5.79 8.90 -15.30
C ASN A 47 4.67 8.27 -16.14
N SER A 48 3.50 8.01 -15.55
CA SER A 48 2.42 7.29 -16.21
C SER A 48 1.16 8.16 -16.26
N GLY A 49 0.78 8.59 -17.46
CA GLY A 49 -0.37 9.50 -17.65
C GLY A 49 -1.75 8.88 -17.36
N SER A 50 -1.83 7.55 -17.20
CA SER A 50 -3.04 6.79 -16.85
C SER A 50 -2.66 5.37 -16.46
N PHE A 51 -3.33 4.81 -15.45
CA PHE A 51 -3.21 3.41 -15.05
C PHE A 51 -4.54 2.69 -15.21
N ASN A 52 -4.51 1.48 -15.77
CA ASN A 52 -5.66 0.58 -15.69
C ASN A 52 -5.81 0.01 -14.27
N GLU A 53 -6.98 -0.57 -13.98
CA GLU A 53 -7.31 -1.08 -12.64
C GLU A 53 -6.29 -2.12 -12.13
N VAL A 54 -5.90 -3.05 -12.99
CA VAL A 54 -4.91 -4.11 -12.68
C VAL A 54 -3.55 -3.52 -12.30
N GLN A 55 -3.08 -2.50 -13.01
CA GLN A 55 -1.86 -1.76 -12.68
C GLN A 55 -1.98 -1.03 -11.36
N GLN A 56 -3.11 -0.37 -11.09
CA GLN A 56 -3.33 0.34 -9.83
C GLN A 56 -3.24 -0.62 -8.63
N ILE A 57 -3.90 -1.78 -8.71
CA ILE A 57 -3.87 -2.78 -7.64
C ILE A 57 -2.45 -3.34 -7.46
N CYS A 58 -1.75 -3.64 -8.56
CA CYS A 58 -0.35 -4.08 -8.52
C CYS A 58 0.53 -3.05 -7.80
N LEU A 59 0.41 -1.76 -8.14
CA LEU A 59 1.21 -0.71 -7.50
C LEU A 59 0.95 -0.59 -6.01
N VAL A 60 -0.30 -0.72 -5.58
CA VAL A 60 -0.65 -0.72 -4.16
C VAL A 60 0.03 -1.89 -3.45
N ALA A 61 0.02 -3.08 -4.04
CA ALA A 61 0.70 -4.25 -3.47
C ALA A 61 2.22 -4.03 -3.38
N TYR A 62 2.87 -3.53 -4.44
CA TYR A 62 4.31 -3.25 -4.43
C TYR A 62 4.70 -2.15 -3.44
N THR A 63 3.88 -1.11 -3.31
CA THR A 63 4.10 -0.03 -2.35
C THR A 63 4.01 -0.57 -0.92
N ALA A 64 3.01 -1.40 -0.65
CA ALA A 64 2.86 -2.05 0.65
C ALA A 64 4.03 -3.01 0.93
N ALA A 65 4.46 -3.83 -0.03
CA ALA A 65 5.59 -4.74 0.14
C ALA A 65 6.89 -3.97 0.44
N ASN A 66 7.14 -2.88 -0.29
CA ASN A 66 8.28 -2.02 -0.06
C ASN A 66 8.24 -1.24 1.26
N SER A 67 7.07 -1.07 1.88
CA SER A 67 6.99 -0.47 3.22
C SER A 67 7.70 -1.31 4.29
N CYS A 68 7.93 -2.60 3.99
CA CYS A 68 8.68 -3.56 4.81
C CYS A 68 10.17 -3.65 4.45
N VAL A 69 10.65 -2.83 3.52
CA VAL A 69 12.05 -2.79 3.09
C VAL A 69 12.65 -1.45 3.51
N GLY A 70 13.74 -1.51 4.28
CA GLY A 70 14.40 -0.34 4.86
C GLY A 70 15.77 -0.01 4.26
N GLY A 71 16.28 -0.84 3.33
CA GLY A 71 17.51 -0.55 2.60
C GLY A 71 17.25 -0.14 1.15
N LYS A 72 18.30 -0.18 0.33
CA LYS A 72 18.33 0.43 -1.01
C LYS A 72 17.80 -0.47 -2.14
N GLU A 73 17.59 -1.74 -1.85
CA GLU A 73 17.07 -2.73 -2.81
C GLU A 73 15.59 -2.96 -2.55
N TYR A 74 14.75 -2.51 -3.47
CA TYR A 74 13.28 -2.52 -3.36
C TYR A 74 12.66 -3.48 -4.38
N PHE A 75 11.43 -3.92 -4.12
CA PHE A 75 10.59 -4.53 -5.15
C PHE A 75 10.37 -3.53 -6.29
N ASN A 76 10.72 -3.93 -7.51
CA ASN A 76 10.70 -3.07 -8.69
C ASN A 76 9.29 -3.00 -9.28
N SER A 77 8.51 -2.01 -8.83
CA SER A 77 7.13 -1.79 -9.32
C SER A 77 7.07 -1.45 -10.82
N GLY A 78 8.08 -0.77 -11.36
CA GLY A 78 8.12 -0.42 -12.79
C GLY A 78 8.25 -1.65 -13.69
N ASN A 79 9.01 -2.65 -13.25
CA ASN A 79 9.09 -3.94 -13.94
C ASN A 79 7.83 -4.77 -13.64
N GLY A 80 7.54 -5.01 -12.35
CA GLY A 80 6.50 -5.91 -11.89
C GLY A 80 5.07 -5.52 -12.27
N CYS A 81 4.80 -4.21 -12.35
CA CYS A 81 3.48 -3.67 -12.72
C CYS A 81 3.43 -3.11 -14.16
N SER A 82 4.44 -3.40 -14.98
CA SER A 82 4.39 -3.06 -16.41
C SER A 82 3.28 -3.82 -17.13
N LEU A 83 2.71 -3.24 -18.19
CA LEU A 83 1.64 -3.89 -18.98
C LEU A 83 2.04 -5.28 -19.48
N VAL A 84 3.30 -5.45 -19.90
CA VAL A 84 3.85 -6.72 -20.37
C VAL A 84 3.88 -7.78 -19.26
N LYS A 85 4.22 -7.38 -18.02
CA LYS A 85 4.21 -8.30 -16.88
C LYS A 85 2.81 -8.61 -16.36
N LEU A 86 1.84 -7.73 -16.62
CA LEU A 86 0.45 -7.90 -16.21
C LEU A 86 -0.43 -8.52 -17.29
N GLU A 87 0.11 -8.84 -18.47
CA GLU A 87 -0.64 -9.49 -19.54
C GLU A 87 -1.20 -10.84 -19.05
N GLY A 88 -2.51 -11.03 -19.23
CA GLY A 88 -3.22 -12.23 -18.78
C GLY A 88 -3.51 -12.28 -17.27
N LYS A 89 -3.03 -11.34 -16.45
CA LYS A 89 -3.39 -11.25 -15.04
C LYS A 89 -4.72 -10.53 -14.87
N THR A 90 -5.53 -11.02 -13.94
CA THR A 90 -6.86 -10.49 -13.64
C THR A 90 -6.84 -9.60 -12.41
N THR A 91 -7.87 -8.75 -12.28
CA THR A 91 -8.11 -7.95 -11.06
C THR A 91 -8.13 -8.83 -9.80
N ASP A 92 -8.68 -10.05 -9.90
CA ASP A 92 -8.74 -11.00 -8.79
C ASP A 92 -7.35 -11.51 -8.40
N ASP A 93 -6.48 -11.80 -9.37
CA ASP A 93 -5.10 -12.23 -9.09
C ASP A 93 -4.32 -11.14 -8.34
N LEU A 94 -4.46 -9.88 -8.77
CA LEU A 94 -3.77 -8.75 -8.13
C LEU A 94 -4.39 -8.39 -6.79
N ASN A 95 -5.69 -8.61 -6.60
CA ASN A 95 -6.33 -8.50 -5.28
C ASN A 95 -5.83 -9.60 -4.33
N ALA A 96 -5.64 -10.83 -4.82
CA ALA A 96 -5.05 -11.91 -4.03
C ALA A 96 -3.61 -11.58 -3.62
N LEU A 97 -2.80 -11.03 -4.54
CA LEU A 97 -1.47 -10.52 -4.22
C LEU A 97 -1.53 -9.44 -3.14
N LYS A 98 -2.36 -8.42 -3.33
CA LYS A 98 -2.52 -7.31 -2.40
C LYS A 98 -2.95 -7.80 -1.02
N GLU A 99 -3.92 -8.71 -0.96
CA GLU A 99 -4.39 -9.32 0.28
C GLU A 99 -3.25 -10.04 1.00
N CYS A 100 -2.50 -10.90 0.29
CA CYS A 100 -1.36 -11.61 0.85
C CYS A 100 -0.32 -10.64 1.41
N VAL A 101 0.06 -9.61 0.64
CA VAL A 101 1.04 -8.61 1.07
C VAL A 101 0.55 -7.85 2.29
N LEU A 102 -0.70 -7.37 2.30
CA LEU A 102 -1.25 -6.60 3.43
C LEU A 102 -1.37 -7.45 4.70
N LYS A 103 -1.63 -8.75 4.58
CA LYS A 103 -1.64 -9.67 5.72
C LYS A 103 -0.27 -9.76 6.40
N LYS A 104 0.81 -9.67 5.62
CA LYS A 104 2.20 -9.71 6.12
C LYS A 104 2.66 -8.36 6.65
N VAL A 105 2.31 -7.29 5.96
CA VAL A 105 2.58 -5.91 6.39
C VAL A 105 1.93 -5.63 7.74
N ASN A 106 0.68 -6.08 7.93
CA ASN A 106 -0.11 -5.85 9.13
C ASN A 106 -0.17 -7.08 10.05
N ASP A 107 0.83 -7.96 10.00
CA ASP A 107 0.89 -9.13 10.88
C ASP A 107 0.80 -8.65 12.36
N PRO A 108 -0.11 -9.18 13.18
CA PRO A 108 -0.33 -8.68 14.54
C PRO A 108 0.82 -9.01 15.50
N VAL A 109 1.71 -9.94 15.13
CA VAL A 109 2.85 -10.37 15.94
C VAL A 109 4.12 -9.68 15.49
N GLN A 110 4.38 -9.65 14.17
CA GLN A 110 5.60 -9.10 13.59
C GLN A 110 5.31 -8.28 12.32
N PRO A 111 4.65 -7.10 12.47
CA PRO A 111 4.32 -6.26 11.32
C PRO A 111 5.61 -5.69 10.70
N CYS A 112 5.94 -6.10 9.48
CA CYS A 112 7.23 -5.79 8.86
C CYS A 112 7.40 -4.32 8.46
N ASN A 113 6.32 -3.52 8.48
CA ASN A 113 6.39 -2.08 8.23
C ASN A 113 6.94 -1.27 9.41
N LEU A 114 7.07 -1.88 10.59
CA LEU A 114 7.69 -1.29 11.76
C LEU A 114 9.22 -1.46 11.72
N PRO A 115 10.01 -0.46 12.17
CA PRO A 115 11.46 -0.46 12.04
C PRO A 115 12.17 -1.70 12.60
N GLN A 116 11.65 -2.28 13.68
CA GLN A 116 12.24 -3.45 14.35
C GLN A 116 12.03 -4.78 13.58
N PHE A 117 11.11 -4.82 12.62
CA PHE A 117 10.78 -5.99 11.80
C PHE A 117 10.99 -5.74 10.30
N THR A 118 11.57 -4.58 9.96
CA THR A 118 11.87 -4.19 8.59
C THR A 118 13.03 -5.01 8.05
N TYR A 119 12.96 -5.39 6.78
CA TYR A 119 14.00 -6.12 6.08
C TYR A 119 15.01 -5.16 5.44
N GLY A 120 16.30 -5.51 5.46
CA GLY A 120 17.34 -4.69 4.86
C GLY A 120 17.29 -4.67 3.33
N LEU A 121 16.79 -5.74 2.70
CA LEU A 121 16.73 -5.91 1.25
C LEU A 121 15.41 -6.58 0.84
N ALA A 122 14.91 -6.28 -0.36
CA ALA A 122 13.70 -6.90 -0.89
C ALA A 122 13.80 -8.43 -1.04
N GLN A 123 15.00 -8.96 -1.34
CA GLN A 123 15.29 -10.40 -1.38
C GLN A 123 15.06 -11.06 -0.03
N GLN A 124 15.47 -10.39 1.05
CA GLN A 124 15.26 -10.89 2.41
C GLN A 124 13.77 -10.85 2.77
N ALA A 125 13.06 -9.81 2.35
CA ALA A 125 11.62 -9.72 2.53
C ALA A 125 10.87 -10.83 1.74
N LEU A 126 11.31 -11.15 0.52
CA LEU A 126 10.73 -12.21 -0.30
C LEU A 126 11.05 -13.60 0.25
N ALA A 127 12.26 -13.83 0.75
CA ALA A 127 12.62 -15.07 1.44
C ALA A 127 11.98 -15.20 2.83
N GLY A 128 11.50 -14.09 3.40
CA GLY A 128 10.87 -14.00 4.72
C GLY A 128 9.36 -13.79 4.62
N ALA A 129 8.89 -12.63 5.10
CA ALA A 129 7.46 -12.31 5.24
C ALA A 129 6.64 -12.60 3.97
N PHE A 130 7.19 -12.32 2.79
CA PHE A 130 6.49 -12.46 1.51
C PHE A 130 6.73 -13.79 0.81
N ALA A 131 7.38 -14.79 1.42
CA ALA A 131 7.59 -16.10 0.81
C ALA A 131 6.26 -16.77 0.41
N ALA A 132 5.23 -16.64 1.25
CA ALA A 132 3.88 -17.12 0.96
C ALA A 132 3.17 -16.32 -0.15
N CYS A 133 3.62 -15.10 -0.44
CA CYS A 133 3.09 -14.25 -1.52
C CYS A 133 3.84 -14.44 -2.84
N ASN A 134 4.74 -15.44 -2.91
CA ASN A 134 5.45 -15.85 -4.11
C ASN A 134 5.26 -17.36 -4.35
N ALA A 135 4.05 -17.84 -4.04
CA ALA A 135 3.62 -19.23 -4.12
C ALA A 135 2.08 -19.26 -4.30
N SER A 136 1.49 -20.45 -4.18
CA SER A 136 0.03 -20.60 -4.15
C SER A 136 -0.57 -19.98 -2.88
N TYR A 137 -1.53 -19.07 -3.06
CA TYR A 137 -2.22 -18.32 -2.00
C TYR A 137 -3.72 -18.56 -2.05
N THR A 138 -4.32 -18.91 -0.92
CA THR A 138 -5.77 -18.99 -0.77
C THR A 138 -6.30 -17.70 -0.14
N THR A 139 -7.08 -16.97 -0.92
CA THR A 139 -7.77 -15.73 -0.51
C THR A 139 -8.78 -15.99 0.61
N ALA A 140 -9.18 -14.93 1.32
CA ALA A 140 -10.27 -15.00 2.30
C ALA A 140 -11.60 -15.48 1.69
N ALA A 141 -11.80 -15.28 0.39
CA ALA A 141 -12.97 -15.76 -0.36
C ALA A 141 -12.89 -17.26 -0.73
N GLY A 142 -11.80 -17.95 -0.40
CA GLY A 142 -11.60 -19.38 -0.67
C GLY A 142 -11.07 -19.70 -2.07
N ALA A 143 -10.76 -18.70 -2.89
CA ALA A 143 -10.10 -18.90 -4.19
C ALA A 143 -8.59 -19.07 -4.01
N THR A 144 -8.01 -20.03 -4.72
CA THR A 144 -6.57 -20.28 -4.76
C THR A 144 -5.97 -19.68 -6.02
N VAL A 145 -4.94 -18.85 -5.85
CA VAL A 145 -4.23 -18.14 -6.92
C VAL A 145 -2.73 -18.45 -6.81
N ASP A 146 -2.08 -18.77 -7.93
CA ASP A 146 -0.63 -18.90 -7.98
C ASP A 146 0.02 -17.51 -8.11
N LEU A 147 0.64 -17.04 -7.02
CA LEU A 147 1.32 -15.75 -6.96
C LEU A 147 2.81 -15.84 -7.30
N THR A 148 3.29 -16.98 -7.81
CA THR A 148 4.69 -17.14 -8.20
C THR A 148 5.08 -16.10 -9.26
N GLY A 149 6.15 -15.34 -8.97
CA GLY A 149 6.67 -14.31 -9.85
C GLY A 149 5.86 -13.01 -9.87
N TYR A 150 4.89 -12.84 -8.97
CA TYR A 150 4.13 -11.58 -8.87
C TYR A 150 4.92 -10.48 -8.15
N LEU A 151 5.82 -10.82 -7.23
CA LEU A 151 6.77 -9.88 -6.62
C LEU A 151 8.16 -10.07 -7.21
N VAL A 152 8.66 -9.04 -7.90
CA VAL A 152 10.00 -9.00 -8.48
C VAL A 152 10.81 -7.95 -7.74
N TYR A 153 11.96 -8.35 -7.22
CA TYR A 153 12.98 -7.45 -6.65
C TYR A 153 14.10 -7.18 -7.66
#